data_AF-A0A165C1A2-F1
#
_entry.id   AF-A0A165C1A2-F1
#
_cell.length_a   1.000
_cell.length_b   1.000
_cell.length_c   1.000
_cell.angle_alpha   90.00
_cell.angle_beta   90.00
_cell.angle_gamma   90.00
#
_symmetry.space_group_name_H-M   'P 1'
#
loop_
_entity.id
_entity.type
_entity.pdbx_description
1 polymer ?
#
loop_
_entity_poly.entity_id
_entity_poly.type
_entity_poly.pdbx_seq_one_letter_code
_entity_poly.pdbx_strand_id
1 'polypeptide(L)'
;MGQVEGYKDQTWRDAQPGTYDHLAHLLFLRLPTGSSSGRPILSKETGAVVGAVVGDRTDRVKRGRKGWGVSAEAISELFSLPGLTLKNKNK
;
A
#
# COMPACT_ATOMS: atom_id res chain seq x y z
N MET A 1 -16.15 4.74 8.30
CA MET A 1 -15.30 5.51 7.37
C MET A 1 -14.01 4.73 7.14
N GLY A 2 -13.41 4.77 5.95
CA GLY A 2 -12.19 4.01 5.65
C GLY A 2 -10.97 4.71 6.27
N GLN A 3 -10.17 3.97 7.04
CA GLN A 3 -8.95 4.47 7.68
C GLN A 3 -7.81 3.51 7.34
N VAL A 4 -6.66 4.07 6.95
CA VAL A 4 -5.41 3.35 6.82
C VAL A 4 -4.89 3.04 8.22
N GLU A 5 -4.68 1.76 8.52
CA GLU A 5 -4.18 1.28 9.81
C GLU A 5 -2.66 1.35 9.89
N GLY A 6 -1.98 1.24 8.76
CA GLY A 6 -0.53 1.22 8.69
C GLY A 6 -0.02 0.55 7.42
N TYR A 7 1.30 0.57 7.28
CA TYR A 7 2.00 -0.03 6.15
C TYR A 7 2.78 -1.24 6.62
N LYS A 8 3.05 -2.15 5.68
CA LYS A 8 3.89 -3.32 5.90
C LYS A 8 4.98 -3.41 4.85
N ASP A 9 6.14 -3.92 5.26
CA ASP A 9 7.21 -4.28 4.33
C ASP A 9 6.90 -5.60 3.58
N GLN A 10 7.80 -6.02 2.70
CA GLN A 10 7.67 -7.27 1.95
C GLN A 10 7.61 -8.51 2.86
N THR A 11 8.14 -8.41 4.09
CA THR A 11 8.16 -9.48 5.09
C THR A 11 6.99 -9.40 6.09
N TRP A 12 6.03 -8.50 5.84
CA TRP A 12 4.86 -8.24 6.69
C TRP A 12 5.15 -7.64 8.07
N ARG A 13 6.30 -6.98 8.23
CA ARG A 13 6.62 -6.17 9.41
C ARG A 13 6.02 -4.78 9.28
N ASP A 14 5.78 -4.11 10.40
CA ASP A 14 5.33 -2.71 10.39
C ASP A 14 6.38 -1.83 9.71
N ALA A 15 5.91 -0.96 8.82
CA ALA A 15 6.72 -0.02 8.06
C ALA A 15 6.14 1.38 8.23
N GLN A 16 7.03 2.38 8.36
CA GLN A 16 6.63 3.76 8.62
C GLN A 16 6.88 4.65 7.39
N PRO A 17 5.84 5.33 6.85
CA PRO A 17 6.02 6.30 5.77
C PRO A 17 6.94 7.45 6.16
N GLY A 18 7.72 7.96 5.19
CA GLY A 18 8.68 9.04 5.42
C GLY A 18 9.96 8.61 6.11
N THR A 19 10.19 7.29 6.25
CA THR A 19 11.44 6.71 6.74
C THR A 19 12.12 5.90 5.63
N TYR A 20 13.16 5.13 5.98
CA TYR A 20 13.84 4.22 5.05
C TYR A 20 13.15 2.86 4.91
N ASP A 21 12.00 2.65 5.56
CA ASP A 21 11.24 1.41 5.45
C ASP A 21 10.60 1.28 4.06
N HIS A 22 10.77 0.12 3.42
CA HIS A 22 10.07 -0.17 2.17
C HIS A 22 8.57 -0.39 2.42
N LEU A 23 7.72 0.45 1.84
CA LEU A 23 6.27 0.36 1.97
C LEU A 23 5.71 -0.63 0.94
N ALA A 24 5.71 -1.94 1.20
CA ALA A 24 5.20 -2.91 0.22
C ALA A 24 3.67 -3.02 0.22
N HIS A 25 3.06 -3.03 1.40
CA HIS A 25 1.63 -3.24 1.57
C HIS A 25 1.00 -2.16 2.45
N LEU A 26 -0.29 -1.94 2.25
CA LEU A 26 -1.10 -1.01 3.04
C LEU A 26 -2.29 -1.78 3.64
N LEU A 27 -2.56 -1.56 4.93
CA LEU A 27 -3.72 -2.12 5.63
C LEU A 27 -4.78 -1.05 5.89
N PHE A 28 -6.05 -1.41 5.73
CA PHE A 28 -7.17 -0.53 6.03
C PHE A 28 -8.36 -1.28 6.66
N LEU A 29 -9.12 -0.59 7.49
CA LEU A 29 -10.17 -1.22 8.31
C LEU A 29 -11.38 -1.70 7.50
N ARG A 30 -11.75 -0.99 6.43
CA ARG A 30 -12.95 -1.32 5.65
C ARG A 30 -12.70 -2.57 4.82
N LEU A 31 -13.56 -3.58 4.94
CA LEU A 31 -13.45 -4.76 4.07
C LEU A 31 -13.82 -4.40 2.62
N PRO A 32 -12.99 -4.81 1.64
CA PRO A 32 -13.31 -4.70 0.24
C PRO A 32 -14.56 -5.50 -0.12
N THR A 33 -15.38 -4.97 -1.03
CA THR A 33 -16.54 -5.66 -1.61
C THR A 33 -16.14 -6.38 -2.90
N GLY A 34 -16.97 -7.30 -3.41
CA GLY A 34 -16.86 -7.78 -4.78
C GLY A 34 -16.75 -6.58 -5.74
N SER A 35 -15.81 -6.63 -6.68
CA SER A 35 -15.46 -5.53 -7.60
C SER A 35 -14.66 -4.35 -7.04
N SER A 36 -14.12 -4.46 -5.81
CA SER A 36 -13.25 -3.40 -5.28
C SER A 36 -11.76 -3.56 -5.60
N SER A 37 -11.35 -4.67 -6.21
CA SER A 37 -9.97 -4.91 -6.65
C SER A 37 -9.52 -3.81 -7.64
N GLY A 38 -8.29 -3.32 -7.47
CA GLY A 38 -7.69 -2.27 -8.27
C GLY A 38 -8.19 -0.85 -7.98
N ARG A 39 -9.18 -0.67 -7.10
CA ARG A 39 -9.66 0.67 -6.75
C ARG A 39 -8.58 1.49 -6.03
N PRO A 40 -8.47 2.80 -6.32
CA PRO A 40 -7.52 3.65 -5.63
C PRO A 40 -7.90 3.82 -4.15
N ILE A 41 -6.89 3.82 -3.31
CA ILE A 41 -6.97 4.18 -1.89
C ILE A 41 -6.51 5.63 -1.80
N LEU A 42 -7.37 6.49 -1.26
CA LEU A 42 -7.12 7.93 -1.20
C LEU A 42 -6.79 8.36 0.23
N SER A 43 -5.80 9.24 0.38
CA SER A 43 -5.59 10.00 1.61
C SER A 43 -6.74 10.98 1.81
N LYS A 44 -7.36 10.97 2.99
CA LYS A 44 -8.43 11.91 3.32
C LYS A 44 -7.91 13.34 3.46
N GLU A 45 -6.66 13.50 3.92
CA GLU A 45 -6.07 14.80 4.21
C GLU A 45 -5.63 15.53 2.93
N THR A 46 -5.02 14.80 2.00
CA THR A 46 -4.39 15.38 0.81
C THR A 46 -5.13 15.07 -0.50
N GLY A 47 -6.05 14.10 -0.49
CA GLY A 47 -6.69 13.59 -1.71
C GLY A 47 -5.79 12.75 -2.61
N ALA A 48 -4.53 12.53 -2.22
CA ALA A 48 -3.57 11.76 -3.01
C ALA A 48 -3.89 10.25 -3.03
N VAL A 49 -3.51 9.57 -4.10
CA VAL A 49 -3.54 8.10 -4.17
C VAL A 49 -2.38 7.55 -3.35
N VAL A 50 -2.69 6.78 -2.31
CA VAL A 50 -1.71 6.15 -1.40
C VAL A 50 -1.54 4.65 -1.64
N GLY A 51 -2.37 4.06 -2.50
CA GLY A 51 -2.27 2.67 -2.89
C GLY A 51 -3.45 2.20 -3.73
N ALA A 52 -3.48 0.90 -4.01
CA ALA A 52 -4.57 0.24 -4.72
C ALA A 52 -5.06 -0.99 -3.93
N VAL A 53 -6.39 -1.17 -3.88
CA VAL A 53 -7.03 -2.29 -3.19
C VAL A 53 -6.69 -3.60 -3.90
N VAL A 54 -6.28 -4.61 -3.13
CA VAL A 54 -6.09 -5.98 -3.65
C VAL A 54 -7.23 -6.87 -3.16
N GLY A 55 -7.52 -6.87 -1.86
CA GLY A 55 -8.52 -7.73 -1.28
C GLY A 55 -8.53 -7.64 0.23
N ASP A 56 -9.04 -8.67 0.90
CA ASP A 56 -9.00 -8.76 2.35
C ASP A 56 -8.01 -9.83 2.81
N ARG A 57 -7.53 -9.69 4.05
CA ARG A 57 -6.61 -10.63 4.68
C ARG A 57 -6.91 -10.74 6.17
N THR A 58 -6.74 -11.94 6.69
CA THR A 58 -6.77 -12.19 8.14
C THR A 58 -5.45 -11.72 8.76
N ASP A 59 -5.52 -10.68 9.59
CA ASP A 59 -4.40 -10.21 10.39
C ASP A 59 -4.28 -11.11 11.64
N ARG A 60 -3.17 -11.85 11.74
CA ARG A 60 -2.91 -12.78 12.85
C ARG A 60 -2.69 -12.05 14.18
N VAL A 61 -2.19 -10.81 14.15
CA VAL A 61 -1.78 -10.07 15.35
C VAL A 61 -2.98 -9.39 16.00
N LYS A 62 -3.82 -8.72 15.21
CA LYS A 62 -4.98 -7.95 15.70
C LYS A 62 -6.32 -8.71 15.63
N ARG A 63 -6.30 -10.04 15.43
CA ARG A 63 -7.47 -10.94 15.29
C ARG A 63 -8.64 -10.28 14.54
N GLY A 64 -8.52 -10.15 13.23
CA GLY A 64 -9.63 -9.65 12.39
C GLY A 64 -9.31 -9.71 10.90
N ARG A 65 -10.36 -9.74 10.06
CA ARG A 65 -10.21 -9.50 8.61
C ARG A 65 -10.03 -8.00 8.40
N LYS A 66 -9.03 -7.63 7.59
CA LYS A 66 -8.78 -6.25 7.17
C LYS A 66 -8.69 -6.19 5.65
N GLY A 67 -9.02 -5.04 5.09
CA GLY A 67 -8.64 -4.75 3.72
C GLY A 67 -7.13 -4.56 3.61
N TRP A 68 -6.57 -4.99 2.49
CA TRP A 68 -5.18 -4.75 2.16
C TRP A 68 -5.01 -4.38 0.69
N GLY A 69 -3.91 -3.70 0.43
CA GLY A 69 -3.55 -3.19 -0.89
C GLY A 69 -2.05 -3.11 -1.09
N VAL A 70 -1.66 -2.80 -2.32
CA VAL A 70 -0.29 -2.41 -2.67
C VAL A 70 -0.16 -0.91 -2.45
N SER A 71 0.93 -0.46 -1.84
CA SER A 71 1.18 0.98 -1.64
C SER A 71 1.44 1.68 -2.98
N ALA A 72 1.23 2.99 -3.03
CA ALA A 72 1.58 3.79 -4.20
C ALA A 72 3.10 3.78 -4.48
N GLU A 73 3.93 3.66 -3.44
CA GLU A 73 5.39 3.59 -3.55
C GLU A 73 5.82 2.31 -4.27
N ALA A 74 5.36 1.15 -3.82
CA ALA A 74 5.63 -0.13 -4.45
C ALA A 74 5.10 -0.18 -5.90
N ILE A 75 3.95 0.45 -6.17
CA ILE A 75 3.45 0.62 -7.55
C ILE A 75 4.43 1.48 -8.36
N SER A 76 4.89 2.61 -7.82
CA SER A 76 5.80 3.52 -8.53
C SER A 76 7.16 2.90 -8.85
N GLU A 77 7.66 1.99 -8.00
CA GLU A 77 8.91 1.25 -8.23
C GLU A 77 8.83 0.29 -9.43
N LEU A 78 7.63 -0.24 -9.73
CA LEU A 78 7.43 -1.20 -10.82
C LEU A 78 7.29 -0.52 -12.19
N PHE A 79 6.92 0.76 -12.21
CA PHE A 79 6.75 1.51 -13.45
C PHE A 79 7.97 2.40 -13.70
N SER A 80 8.66 2.17 -14.81
CA SER A 80 9.55 3.19 -15.37
C SER A 80 8.68 4.38 -15.78
N LEU A 81 8.65 5.42 -14.94
CA LEU A 81 7.89 6.62 -15.23
C LEU A 81 8.38 7.20 -16.58
N PRO A 82 7.50 7.42 -17.56
CA PRO A 82 7.89 8.01 -18.84
C PRO A 82 8.59 9.35 -18.59
N GLY A 83 9.84 9.48 -19.03
CA GLY A 83 10.68 10.67 -18.80
C GLY A 83 11.56 10.63 -17.55
N LEU A 84 11.52 9.57 -16.74
CA LEU A 84 12.35 9.39 -15.54
C LEU A 84 13.29 8.18 -15.71
N THR A 85 14.48 8.41 -16.25
CA THR A 85 15.50 7.35 -16.39
C THR A 85 16.23 7.18 -15.06
N LEU A 86 15.82 6.20 -14.25
CA LEU A 86 16.56 5.81 -13.05
C LEU A 86 17.89 5.18 -13.48
N LYS A 87 19.02 5.89 -13.27
CA LYS A 87 20.36 5.33 -13.50
C LYS A 87 20.57 4.19 -12.51
N ASN A 88 20.47 2.95 -13.00
CA ASN A 88 20.78 1.78 -12.22
C ASN A 88 22.27 1.78 -11.85
N LYS A 89 22.61 2.12 -10.61
CA LYS A 89 23.97 1.99 -10.08
C LYS A 89 24.14 0.56 -9.58
N ASN A 90 24.38 -0.36 -10.51
CA ASN A 90 24.99 -1.64 -10.15
C ASN A 90 26.39 -1.36 -9.60
N LYS A 91 26.66 -1.84 -8.38
CA LYS A 91 28.01 -2.03 -7.85
C LYS A 91 28.14 -3.48 -7.41
#